data_AF-A0A7C2ZFE5-F1
#
_entry.id   AF-A0A7C2ZFE5-F1
#
_cell.length_a   1.000
_cell.length_b   1.000
_cell.length_c   1.000
_cell.angle_alpha   90.00
_cell.angle_beta   90.00
_cell.angle_gamma   90.00
#
_symmetry.space_group_name_H-M   'P 1'
#
loop_
_entity.id
_entity.type
_entity.pdbx_description
1 polymer ?
#
loop_
_entity_poly.entity_id
_entity_poly.type
_entity_poly.pdbx_seq_one_letter_code
_entity_poly.pdbx_strand_id
1 'polypeptide(L)'
;TPTKAGVTAVPDIQEVTGRLAGMQSRLEGNIKSRVKLAQQDLETVLASAVFRKPFSPVHNREQQLDELGMKLSDSIRKILANARDKLYAGEEQVRKIEPHRILKNKTLELNNLKSRANTAINTVINKGRMQLTAQENRLAALNPKSVLQRGYSITTNKETSLLVRNLEDVQIGDLLITELAGENLIESRVTKK
;
A
#
# COMPACT_ATOMS: atom_id res chain seq x y z
N THR A 1 122.09 47.74 17.30
CA THR A 1 120.63 48.01 17.34
C THR A 1 120.14 48.01 15.91
N PRO A 2 119.76 46.84 15.38
CA PRO A 2 118.45 46.19 15.58
C PRO A 2 118.67 44.68 15.94
N THR A 3 117.73 43.79 16.23
CA THR A 3 116.27 43.77 16.12
C THR A 3 115.77 42.82 17.23
N LYS A 4 115.60 43.34 18.45
CA LYS A 4 115.00 42.59 19.57
C LYS A 4 113.56 42.11 19.25
N ALA A 5 112.95 42.69 18.20
CA ALA A 5 111.65 42.31 17.66
C ALA A 5 111.67 41.06 16.73
N GLY A 6 112.83 40.56 16.27
CA GLY A 6 112.91 39.38 15.40
C GLY A 6 112.92 38.04 16.16
N VAL A 7 113.53 38.01 17.36
CA VAL A 7 113.57 36.81 18.22
C VAL A 7 112.26 36.61 18.98
N THR A 8 111.47 37.68 19.16
CA THR A 8 110.11 37.62 19.73
C THR A 8 109.06 37.16 18.72
N ALA A 9 109.37 37.16 17.42
CA ALA A 9 108.43 36.85 16.34
C ALA A 9 108.51 35.39 15.84
N VAL A 10 109.44 34.58 16.36
CA VAL A 10 109.58 33.16 16.00
C VAL A 10 109.07 32.33 17.16
N PRO A 11 107.92 31.65 17.01
CA PRO A 11 107.36 30.84 18.08
C PRO A 11 108.32 29.68 18.41
N ASP A 12 108.48 29.41 19.70
CA ASP A 12 109.22 28.25 20.19
C ASP A 12 108.59 26.98 19.60
N ILE A 13 109.41 26.16 18.94
CA ILE A 13 108.96 24.94 18.28
C ILE A 13 108.28 23.98 19.26
N GLN A 14 108.64 24.04 20.55
CA GLN A 14 107.97 23.29 21.62
C GLN A 14 106.56 23.80 21.91
N GLU A 15 106.30 25.09 21.79
CA GLU A 15 104.96 25.67 21.98
C GLU A 15 104.02 25.28 20.83
N VAL A 16 104.52 25.34 19.59
CA VAL A 16 103.72 24.97 18.40
C VAL A 16 103.41 23.48 18.39
N THR A 17 104.39 22.64 18.71
CA THR A 17 104.18 21.18 18.81
C THR A 17 103.26 20.81 19.97
N GLY A 18 103.37 21.49 21.12
CA GLY A 18 102.43 21.35 22.24
C GLY A 18 100.99 21.73 21.87
N ARG A 19 100.80 22.83 21.13
CA ARG A 19 99.48 23.24 20.62
C ARG A 19 98.90 22.22 19.63
N LEU A 20 99.71 21.72 18.70
CA LEU A 20 99.30 20.68 17.75
C LEU A 20 98.91 19.38 18.46
N ALA A 21 99.71 18.93 19.45
CA ALA A 21 99.39 17.76 20.25
C ALA A 21 98.08 17.94 21.05
N GLY A 22 97.86 19.14 21.61
CA GLY A 22 96.61 19.48 22.28
C GLY A 22 95.40 19.50 21.33
N MET A 23 95.55 20.03 20.11
CA MET A 23 94.52 20.01 19.07
C MET A 23 94.22 18.58 18.61
N GLN A 24 95.25 17.74 18.42
CA GLN A 24 95.09 16.32 18.09
C GLN A 24 94.32 15.58 19.19
N SER A 25 94.72 15.75 20.46
CA SER A 25 94.04 15.10 21.58
C SER A 25 92.57 15.53 21.72
N ARG A 26 92.28 16.82 21.51
CA ARG A 26 90.90 17.34 21.45
C ARG A 26 90.11 16.76 20.29
N LEU A 27 90.71 16.64 19.11
CA LEU A 27 90.06 16.08 17.93
C LEU A 27 89.73 14.59 18.16
N GLU A 28 90.69 13.82 18.66
CA GLU A 28 90.51 12.42 19.03
C GLU A 28 89.42 12.25 20.11
N GLY A 29 89.40 13.13 21.12
CA GLY A 29 88.35 13.14 22.15
C GLY A 29 86.96 13.42 21.59
N ASN A 30 86.83 14.40 20.69
CA ASN A 30 85.56 14.73 20.03
C ASN A 30 85.06 13.59 19.14
N ILE A 31 85.95 12.97 18.35
CA ILE A 31 85.60 11.82 17.50
C ILE A 31 85.11 10.65 18.36
N LYS A 32 85.85 10.30 19.43
CA LYS A 32 85.43 9.23 20.36
C LYS A 32 84.06 9.51 20.98
N SER A 33 83.81 10.76 21.37
CA SER A 33 82.54 11.18 21.97
C SER A 33 81.39 11.11 20.95
N ARG A 34 81.61 11.54 19.71
CA ARG A 34 80.63 11.44 18.61
C ARG A 34 80.27 10.00 18.27
N VAL A 35 81.26 9.11 18.21
CA VAL A 35 81.04 7.68 17.97
C VAL A 35 80.23 7.06 19.12
N LYS A 36 80.56 7.38 20.37
CA LYS A 36 79.85 6.87 21.54
C LYS A 36 78.39 7.31 21.58
N LEU A 37 78.10 8.57 21.26
CA LEU A 37 76.72 9.08 21.16
C LEU A 37 75.95 8.36 20.05
N ALA A 38 76.53 8.20 18.86
CA ALA A 38 75.89 7.49 17.76
C ALA A 38 75.61 6.01 18.09
N GLN A 39 76.50 5.37 18.86
CA GLN A 39 76.28 4.01 19.37
C GLN A 39 75.11 3.95 20.36
N GLN A 40 75.01 4.91 21.30
CA GLN A 40 73.88 5.00 22.23
C GLN A 40 72.55 5.30 21.53
N ASP A 41 72.56 6.18 20.52
CA ASP A 41 71.38 6.48 19.71
C ASP A 41 70.92 5.22 18.96
N LEU A 42 71.86 4.46 18.38
CA LEU A 42 71.57 3.21 17.69
C LEU A 42 71.00 2.16 18.66
N GLU A 43 71.59 1.99 19.85
CA GLU A 43 71.05 1.10 20.88
C GLU A 43 69.63 1.49 21.29
N THR A 44 69.35 2.79 21.42
CA THR A 44 68.02 3.30 21.76
C THR A 44 67.00 2.99 20.66
N VAL A 45 67.38 3.19 19.39
CA VAL A 45 66.52 2.87 18.23
C VAL A 45 66.27 1.37 18.15
N LEU A 46 67.29 0.53 18.33
CA LEU A 46 67.16 -0.93 18.31
C LEU A 46 66.39 -1.47 19.53
N ALA A 47 66.39 -0.75 20.64
CA ALA A 47 65.60 -1.07 21.83
C ALA A 47 64.11 -0.76 21.66
N SER A 48 63.73 0.10 20.71
CA SER A 48 62.33 0.41 20.41
C SER A 48 61.56 -0.84 19.98
N ALA A 49 60.36 -1.00 20.52
CA ALA A 49 59.48 -2.14 20.27
C ALA A 49 59.17 -2.34 18.77
N VAL A 50 59.14 -1.25 17.99
CA VAL A 50 58.89 -1.26 16.55
C VAL A 50 60.01 -1.96 15.79
N PHE A 51 61.27 -1.77 16.18
CA PHE A 51 62.42 -2.41 15.53
C PHE A 51 62.75 -3.78 16.12
N ARG A 52 62.38 -4.02 17.39
CA ARG A 52 62.55 -5.33 18.04
C ARG A 52 61.57 -6.39 17.52
N LYS A 53 60.35 -5.97 17.12
CA LYS A 53 59.31 -6.86 16.54
C LYS A 53 58.53 -6.16 15.42
N PRO A 54 59.17 -5.90 14.26
CA PRO A 54 58.58 -5.12 13.17
C PRO A 54 57.31 -5.74 12.58
N PHE A 55 57.17 -7.07 12.64
CA PHE A 55 56.00 -7.78 12.11
C PHE A 55 54.84 -7.90 13.09
N SER A 56 55.03 -7.57 14.37
CA SER A 56 53.96 -7.68 15.39
C SER A 56 52.70 -6.88 15.03
N PRO A 57 52.80 -5.61 14.58
CA PRO A 57 51.61 -4.85 14.15
C PRO A 57 50.88 -5.50 12.97
N VAL A 58 51.61 -6.10 12.02
CA VAL A 58 51.01 -6.77 10.85
C VAL A 58 50.28 -8.03 11.31
N HIS A 59 50.93 -8.86 12.12
CA HIS A 59 50.33 -10.10 12.62
C HIS A 59 49.09 -9.85 13.49
N ASN A 60 49.11 -8.80 14.33
CA ASN A 60 47.93 -8.40 15.08
C ASN A 60 46.77 -7.97 14.17
N ARG A 61 47.07 -7.33 13.03
CA ARG A 61 46.05 -6.93 12.05
C ARG A 61 45.53 -8.12 11.25
N GLU A 62 46.38 -9.08 10.90
CA GLU A 62 45.97 -10.36 10.31
C GLU A 62 45.01 -11.11 11.25
N GLN A 63 45.38 -11.27 12.52
CA GLN A 63 44.52 -11.92 13.50
C GLN A 63 43.17 -11.19 13.67
N GLN A 64 43.18 -9.85 13.73
CA GLN A 64 41.95 -9.07 13.79
C GLN A 64 41.07 -9.25 12.55
N LEU A 65 41.67 -9.33 11.37
CA LEU A 65 40.95 -9.57 10.12
C LEU A 65 40.29 -10.95 10.12
N ASP A 66 40.99 -11.99 10.60
CA ASP A 66 40.46 -13.33 10.73
C ASP A 66 39.28 -13.39 11.71
N GLU A 67 39.43 -12.78 12.90
CA GLU A 67 38.36 -12.70 13.90
C GLU A 67 37.12 -11.96 13.36
N LEU A 68 37.33 -10.85 12.64
CA LEU A 68 36.25 -10.10 11.99
C LEU A 68 35.58 -10.92 10.88
N GLY A 69 36.36 -11.66 10.09
CA GLY A 69 35.86 -12.54 9.03
C GLY A 69 34.99 -13.67 9.57
N MET A 70 35.40 -14.32 10.66
CA MET A 70 34.62 -15.35 11.33
C MET A 70 33.32 -14.76 11.91
N LYS A 71 33.40 -13.64 12.63
CA LYS A 71 32.23 -12.96 13.21
C LYS A 71 31.23 -12.53 12.14
N LEU A 72 31.71 -11.98 11.02
CA LEU A 72 30.85 -11.57 9.91
C LEU A 72 30.12 -12.76 9.32
N SER A 73 30.85 -13.85 9.04
CA SER A 73 30.28 -15.07 8.46
C SER A 73 29.21 -15.68 9.37
N ASP A 74 29.46 -15.74 10.68
CA ASP A 74 28.49 -16.27 11.65
C ASP A 74 27.26 -15.38 11.81
N SER A 75 27.45 -14.05 11.83
CA SER A 75 26.35 -13.09 11.86
C SER A 75 25.48 -13.20 10.61
N ILE A 76 26.07 -13.29 9.41
CA ILE A 76 25.33 -13.48 8.16
C ILE A 76 24.53 -14.79 8.19
N ARG A 77 25.15 -15.89 8.61
CA ARG A 77 24.46 -17.19 8.75
C ARG A 77 23.26 -17.10 9.69
N LYS A 78 23.43 -16.47 10.85
CA LYS A 78 22.35 -16.28 11.84
C LYS A 78 21.22 -15.40 11.29
N ILE A 79 21.54 -14.31 10.61
CA ILE A 79 20.54 -13.42 10.00
C ILE A 79 19.72 -14.17 8.94
N LEU A 80 20.38 -14.91 8.06
CA LEU A 80 19.71 -15.69 7.01
C LEU A 80 18.85 -16.82 7.57
N ALA A 81 19.32 -17.53 8.59
CA ALA A 81 18.54 -18.56 9.27
C ALA A 81 17.27 -17.97 9.90
N ASN A 82 17.41 -16.90 10.69
CA ASN A 82 16.26 -16.21 11.30
C ASN A 82 15.27 -15.68 10.27
N ALA A 83 15.75 -15.16 9.13
CA ALA A 83 14.88 -14.68 8.06
C ALA A 83 14.10 -15.83 7.41
N ARG A 84 14.75 -16.99 7.20
CA ARG A 84 14.08 -18.21 6.71
C ARG A 84 13.04 -18.72 7.68
N ASP A 85 13.34 -18.78 8.97
CA ASP A 85 12.41 -19.27 9.99
C ASP A 85 11.16 -18.37 10.08
N LYS A 86 11.35 -17.04 10.01
CA LYS A 86 10.24 -16.09 9.94
C LYS A 86 9.40 -16.26 8.69
N LEU A 87 10.04 -16.49 7.54
CA LEU A 87 9.34 -16.75 6.27
C LEU A 87 8.48 -18.01 6.37
N TYR A 88 9.06 -19.12 6.84
CA TYR A 88 8.34 -20.39 7.01
C TYR A 88 7.18 -20.28 8.00
N ALA A 89 7.39 -19.61 9.14
CA ALA A 89 6.32 -19.38 10.11
C ALA A 89 5.17 -18.56 9.51
N GLY A 90 5.50 -17.50 8.75
CA GLY A 90 4.50 -16.69 8.05
C GLY A 90 3.76 -17.48 6.97
N GLU A 91 4.49 -18.25 6.17
CA GLU A 91 3.91 -19.13 5.15
C GLU A 91 2.97 -20.17 5.77
N GLU A 92 3.37 -20.81 6.87
CA GLU A 92 2.55 -21.82 7.54
C GLU A 92 1.27 -21.20 8.14
N GLN A 93 1.35 -19.99 8.70
CA GLN A 93 0.17 -19.25 9.18
C GLN A 93 -0.78 -18.92 8.04
N VAL A 94 -0.26 -18.40 6.92
CA VAL A 94 -1.07 -18.10 5.73
C VAL A 94 -1.70 -19.37 5.18
N ARG A 95 -0.95 -20.48 5.10
CA ARG A 95 -1.48 -21.77 4.65
C ARG A 95 -2.59 -22.27 5.56
N LYS A 96 -2.42 -22.21 6.89
CA LYS A 96 -3.46 -22.64 7.86
C LYS A 96 -4.79 -21.89 7.73
N ILE A 97 -4.73 -20.59 7.42
CA ILE A 97 -5.93 -19.78 7.24
C ILE A 97 -6.68 -20.17 5.95
N GLU A 98 -6.01 -20.83 5.00
CA GLU A 98 -6.55 -21.19 3.69
C GLU A 98 -7.35 -20.02 3.07
N PRO A 99 -6.75 -18.83 2.85
CA PRO A 99 -7.48 -17.61 2.52
C PRO A 99 -8.34 -17.76 1.27
N HIS A 100 -7.85 -18.51 0.29
CA HIS A 100 -8.59 -18.85 -0.92
C HIS A 100 -9.88 -19.61 -0.62
N ARG A 101 -9.87 -20.52 0.37
CA ARG A 101 -11.06 -21.26 0.81
C ARG A 101 -12.06 -20.34 1.49
N ILE A 102 -11.60 -19.45 2.37
CA ILE A 102 -12.47 -18.46 3.04
C ILE A 102 -13.12 -17.54 1.99
N LEU A 103 -12.33 -16.99 1.08
CA LEU A 103 -12.81 -16.12 0.00
C LEU A 103 -13.80 -16.85 -0.91
N LYS A 104 -13.52 -18.10 -1.29
CA LYS A 104 -14.43 -18.94 -2.08
C LYS A 104 -15.76 -19.14 -1.36
N ASN A 105 -15.73 -19.51 -0.09
CA ASN A 105 -16.95 -19.73 0.71
C ASN A 105 -17.77 -18.44 0.84
N LYS A 106 -17.12 -17.30 1.11
CA LYS A 106 -17.81 -16.00 1.20
C LYS A 106 -18.38 -15.54 -0.13
N THR A 107 -17.68 -15.80 -1.23
CA THR A 107 -18.18 -15.51 -2.59
C THR A 107 -19.42 -16.36 -2.91
N LEU A 108 -19.41 -17.65 -2.56
CA LEU A 108 -20.56 -18.53 -2.71
C LEU A 108 -21.74 -18.07 -1.85
N GLU A 109 -21.49 -17.69 -0.60
CA GLU A 109 -22.50 -17.15 0.32
C GLU A 109 -23.15 -15.88 -0.24
N LEU A 110 -22.35 -14.93 -0.74
CA LEU A 110 -22.83 -13.70 -1.38
C LEU A 110 -23.67 -13.98 -2.62
N ASN A 111 -23.23 -14.91 -3.49
CA ASN A 111 -23.98 -15.27 -4.69
C ASN A 111 -25.33 -15.91 -4.35
N ASN A 112 -25.37 -16.78 -3.34
CA ASN A 112 -26.61 -17.38 -2.85
C ASN A 112 -27.57 -16.34 -2.27
N LEU A 113 -27.06 -15.43 -1.43
CA LEU A 113 -27.86 -14.33 -0.86
C LEU A 113 -28.42 -13.42 -1.96
N LYS A 114 -27.60 -13.06 -2.96
CA LYS A 114 -28.01 -12.26 -4.12
C LYS A 114 -29.10 -12.96 -4.92
N SER A 115 -28.94 -14.25 -5.22
CA SER A 115 -29.93 -15.03 -5.97
C SER A 115 -31.27 -15.11 -5.23
N ARG A 116 -31.24 -15.35 -3.91
CA ARG A 116 -32.43 -15.36 -3.05
C ARG A 116 -33.12 -14.00 -3.01
N ALA A 117 -32.36 -12.91 -2.85
CA ALA A 117 -32.90 -11.56 -2.85
C ALA A 117 -33.59 -11.23 -4.18
N ASN A 118 -32.95 -11.52 -5.31
CA ASN A 118 -33.54 -11.30 -6.64
C ASN A 118 -34.84 -12.09 -6.83
N THR A 119 -34.87 -13.35 -6.38
CA THR A 119 -36.06 -14.20 -6.47
C THR A 119 -37.20 -13.64 -5.61
N ALA A 120 -36.91 -13.21 -4.38
CA ALA A 120 -37.90 -12.62 -3.49
C ALA A 120 -38.46 -11.30 -4.04
N ILE A 121 -37.59 -10.42 -4.55
CA ILE A 121 -37.98 -9.16 -5.20
C ILE A 121 -38.92 -9.42 -6.37
N ASN A 122 -38.54 -10.34 -7.28
CA ASN A 122 -39.36 -10.69 -8.43
C ASN A 122 -40.72 -11.26 -8.02
N THR A 123 -40.75 -12.08 -6.96
CA THR A 123 -42.00 -12.64 -6.42
C THR A 123 -42.93 -11.54 -5.91
N VAL A 124 -42.40 -10.58 -5.15
CA VAL A 124 -43.18 -9.45 -4.62
C VAL A 124 -43.70 -8.56 -5.75
N ILE A 125 -42.85 -8.22 -6.72
CA ILE A 125 -43.23 -7.40 -7.88
C ILE A 125 -44.32 -8.09 -8.69
N ASN A 126 -44.17 -9.38 -8.98
CA ASN A 126 -45.17 -10.14 -9.76
C ASN A 126 -46.51 -10.24 -9.01
N LYS A 127 -46.49 -10.44 -7.69
CA LYS A 127 -47.71 -10.43 -6.87
C LYS A 127 -48.41 -9.07 -6.93
N GLY A 128 -47.66 -7.98 -6.80
CA GLY A 128 -48.20 -6.62 -6.92
C GLY A 128 -48.82 -6.35 -8.29
N ARG A 129 -48.14 -6.77 -9.38
CA ARG A 129 -48.66 -6.66 -10.75
C ARG A 129 -49.98 -7.41 -10.92
N MET A 130 -50.04 -8.67 -10.47
CA MET A 130 -51.27 -9.46 -10.55
C MET A 130 -52.43 -8.82 -9.77
N GLN A 131 -52.15 -8.28 -8.57
CA GLN A 131 -53.15 -7.57 -7.78
C GLN A 131 -53.64 -6.30 -8.48
N LEU A 132 -52.73 -5.52 -9.07
CA LEU A 132 -53.07 -4.31 -9.81
C LEU A 132 -53.97 -4.65 -11.00
N THR A 133 -53.57 -5.62 -11.83
CA THR A 133 -54.38 -6.07 -12.98
C THR A 133 -55.76 -6.59 -12.55
N ALA A 134 -55.85 -7.30 -11.42
CA ALA A 134 -57.14 -7.74 -10.90
C ALA A 134 -58.04 -6.57 -10.47
N GLN A 135 -57.47 -5.54 -9.84
CA GLN A 135 -58.21 -4.34 -9.44
C GLN A 135 -58.61 -3.49 -10.65
N GLU A 136 -57.75 -3.36 -11.66
CA GLU A 136 -58.05 -2.70 -12.93
C GLU A 136 -59.25 -3.37 -13.62
N ASN A 137 -59.23 -4.70 -13.73
CA ASN A 137 -60.35 -5.46 -14.31
C ASN A 137 -61.64 -5.31 -13.49
N ARG A 138 -61.54 -5.27 -12.16
CA ARG A 138 -62.70 -5.05 -11.28
C ARG A 138 -63.28 -3.65 -11.45
N LEU A 139 -62.42 -2.63 -11.53
CA LEU A 139 -62.83 -1.25 -11.76
C LEU A 139 -63.48 -1.10 -13.15
N ALA A 140 -62.90 -1.72 -14.17
CA ALA A 140 -63.46 -1.75 -15.51
C ALA A 140 -64.87 -2.39 -15.51
N ALA A 141 -65.07 -3.48 -14.77
CA ALA A 141 -66.37 -4.14 -14.64
C ALA A 141 -67.41 -3.33 -13.85
N LEU A 142 -66.97 -2.45 -12.94
CA LEU A 142 -67.83 -1.56 -12.15
C LEU A 142 -68.18 -0.25 -12.87
N ASN A 143 -67.53 0.05 -14.01
CA ASN A 143 -67.90 1.20 -14.82
C ASN A 143 -69.25 0.92 -15.52
N PRO A 144 -70.34 1.66 -15.24
CA PRO A 144 -71.65 1.43 -15.86
C PRO A 144 -71.60 1.52 -17.40
N LYS A 145 -70.69 2.32 -17.96
CA LYS A 145 -70.46 2.43 -19.41
C LYS A 145 -69.78 1.20 -20.01
N SER A 146 -69.13 0.35 -19.21
CA SER A 146 -68.56 -0.93 -19.69
C SER A 146 -69.65 -1.93 -20.09
N VAL A 147 -70.85 -1.81 -19.49
CA VAL A 147 -72.02 -2.62 -19.87
C VAL A 147 -72.49 -2.23 -21.27
N LEU A 148 -72.37 -0.95 -21.67
CA LEU A 148 -72.66 -0.51 -23.04
C LEU A 148 -71.74 -1.19 -24.07
N GLN A 149 -70.45 -1.35 -23.75
CA GLN A 149 -69.51 -2.06 -24.63
C GLN A 149 -69.81 -3.56 -24.79
N ARG A 150 -70.61 -4.16 -23.89
CA ARG A 150 -71.06 -5.55 -23.98
C ARG A 150 -72.33 -5.73 -24.83
N GLY A 151 -72.76 -4.69 -25.55
CA GLY A 151 -73.90 -4.73 -26.46
C GLY A 151 -75.24 -4.37 -25.83
N TYR A 152 -75.22 -3.84 -24.60
CA TYR A 152 -76.41 -3.30 -23.94
C TYR A 152 -76.55 -1.81 -24.23
N SER A 153 -77.74 -1.27 -24.02
CA SER A 153 -78.05 0.14 -24.21
C SER A 153 -78.76 0.71 -22.99
N ILE A 154 -78.51 1.98 -22.67
CA ILE A 154 -79.22 2.70 -21.60
C ILE A 154 -80.24 3.62 -22.27
N THR A 155 -81.52 3.53 -21.88
CA THR A 155 -82.58 4.34 -22.49
C THR A 155 -83.16 5.31 -21.48
N THR A 156 -83.15 6.60 -21.78
CA THR A 156 -83.74 7.68 -20.98
C THR A 156 -84.86 8.36 -21.74
N ASN A 157 -85.85 8.90 -21.04
CA ASN A 157 -86.86 9.75 -21.64
C ASN A 157 -86.25 11.14 -21.91
N LYS A 158 -86.38 11.66 -23.14
CA LYS A 158 -85.75 12.91 -23.58
C LYS A 158 -86.26 14.13 -22.81
N GLU A 159 -87.54 14.14 -22.45
CA GLU A 159 -88.17 15.29 -21.80
C GLU A 159 -87.90 15.30 -20.29
N THR A 160 -88.00 14.15 -19.64
CA THR A 160 -87.81 14.04 -18.19
C THR A 160 -86.37 13.75 -17.78
N SER A 161 -85.51 13.35 -18.72
CA SER A 161 -84.15 12.84 -18.47
C SER A 161 -84.08 11.66 -17.49
N LEU A 162 -85.22 11.00 -17.22
CA LEU A 162 -85.29 9.85 -16.32
C LEU A 162 -85.00 8.56 -17.08
N LEU A 163 -84.35 7.62 -16.38
CA LEU A 163 -84.04 6.30 -16.91
C LEU A 163 -85.31 5.45 -17.05
N VAL A 164 -85.55 4.93 -18.23
CA VAL A 164 -86.67 4.03 -18.53
C VAL A 164 -86.28 2.62 -18.09
N ARG A 165 -86.96 2.09 -17.08
CA ARG A 165 -86.73 0.73 -16.57
C ARG A 165 -87.93 -0.17 -16.80
N ASN A 166 -89.12 0.38 -16.66
CA ASN A 166 -90.39 -0.33 -16.80
C ASN A 166 -91.28 0.32 -17.86
N LEU A 167 -92.31 -0.40 -18.27
CA LEU A 167 -93.23 0.03 -19.33
C LEU A 167 -94.13 1.21 -18.88
N GLU A 168 -94.26 1.43 -17.58
CA GLU A 168 -94.97 2.58 -17.02
C GLU A 168 -94.19 3.91 -17.15
N ASP A 169 -92.87 3.87 -17.36
CA ASP A 169 -91.99 5.05 -17.33
C ASP A 169 -92.05 5.92 -18.60
N VAL A 170 -92.76 5.46 -19.62
CA VAL A 170 -92.89 6.13 -20.94
C VAL A 170 -94.37 6.23 -21.30
N GLN A 171 -94.79 7.09 -22.21
CA GLN A 171 -96.13 7.14 -22.82
C GLN A 171 -96.04 7.07 -24.36
N ILE A 172 -97.13 6.71 -25.03
CA ILE A 172 -97.16 6.73 -26.50
C ILE A 172 -97.02 8.18 -26.96
N GLY A 173 -96.04 8.43 -27.81
CA GLY A 173 -95.67 9.77 -28.27
C GLY A 173 -94.36 10.30 -27.71
N ASP A 174 -93.90 9.76 -26.56
CA ASP A 174 -92.67 10.20 -25.88
C ASP A 174 -91.43 9.97 -26.75
N LEU A 175 -90.47 10.89 -26.62
CA LEU A 175 -89.15 10.77 -27.22
C LEU A 175 -88.18 10.13 -26.23
N LEU A 176 -87.45 9.11 -26.69
CA LEU A 176 -86.45 8.40 -25.91
C LEU A 176 -85.06 8.61 -26.49
N ILE A 177 -84.07 8.74 -25.62
CA ILE A 177 -82.65 8.75 -25.97
C ILE A 177 -82.07 7.40 -25.53
N THR A 178 -81.52 6.65 -26.48
CA THR A 178 -80.81 5.40 -26.22
C THR A 178 -79.32 5.64 -26.41
N GLU A 179 -78.55 5.51 -25.33
CA GLU A 179 -77.09 5.56 -25.32
C GLU A 179 -76.50 4.17 -25.59
N LEU A 180 -75.61 4.10 -26.58
CA LEU A 180 -74.85 2.93 -26.99
C LEU A 180 -73.38 3.06 -26.60
N ALA A 181 -72.60 2.00 -26.82
CA ALA A 181 -71.16 2.02 -26.64
C ALA A 181 -70.50 3.20 -27.38
N GLY A 182 -69.52 3.82 -26.72
CA GLY A 182 -68.73 4.91 -27.33
C GLY A 182 -69.43 6.26 -27.38
N GLU A 183 -70.39 6.53 -26.48
CA GLU A 183 -71.11 7.81 -26.35
C GLU A 183 -71.99 8.13 -27.59
N ASN A 184 -72.39 7.10 -28.32
CA ASN A 184 -73.32 7.23 -29.43
C ASN A 184 -74.76 7.29 -28.92
N LEU A 185 -75.53 8.29 -29.36
CA LEU A 185 -76.91 8.51 -28.93
C LEU A 185 -77.88 8.31 -30.10
N ILE A 186 -78.97 7.58 -29.87
CA ILE A 186 -80.07 7.42 -30.81
C ILE A 186 -81.31 8.04 -30.20
N GLU A 187 -82.02 8.86 -30.99
CA GLU A 187 -83.34 9.36 -30.62
C GLU A 187 -84.42 8.50 -31.27
N SER A 188 -85.41 8.10 -30.48
CA SER A 188 -86.54 7.28 -30.93
C SER A 188 -87.85 7.80 -30.34
N ARG A 189 -88.98 7.42 -30.95
CA ARG A 189 -90.31 7.81 -30.47
C ARG A 189 -91.12 6.56 -30.15
N VAL A 190 -91.81 6.56 -29.01
CA VAL A 190 -92.71 5.47 -28.63
C VAL A 190 -93.96 5.50 -29.50
N THR A 191 -94.11 4.51 -30.38
CA THR A 191 -95.29 4.38 -31.26
C THR A 191 -96.30 3.36 -30.72
N LYS A 192 -95.88 2.44 -29.86
CA LYS A 192 -96.71 1.40 -29.24
C LYS A 192 -96.13 0.95 -27.90
N LYS A 193 -96.99 0.51 -26.99
CA LYS A 193 -96.68 -0.08 -25.69
C LYS A 193 -97.18 -1.53 -25.63
#